data_AF-A0A7V9KEQ0-F1
#
_entry.id   AF-A0A7V9KEQ0-F1
#
_cell.length_a   1.000
_cell.length_b   1.000
_cell.length_c   1.000
_cell.angle_alpha   90.00
_cell.angle_beta   90.00
_cell.angle_gamma   90.00
#
_symmetry.space_group_name_H-M   'P 1'
#
loop_
_entity.id
_entity.type
_entity.pdbx_description
1 polymer ?
#
loop_
_entity_poly.entity_id
_entity_poly.type
_entity_poly.pdbx_seq_one_letter_code
_entity_poly.pdbx_strand_id
1 'polypeptide(L)'
;ALVVTEGNYLLVDSGPWAGVRALLDESWYCALGDETRVARLIARHVAYGRSPEDAQGRTLGSDERNARLVEAHRHRADIVVRLDANEP
;
A
#
# COMPACT_ATOMS: atom_id res chain seq x y z
N ALA A 1 -17.99 20.03 2.46
CA ALA A 1 -18.01 18.75 1.74
C ALA A 1 -16.85 17.90 2.27
N LEU A 2 -17.01 16.58 2.36
CA LEU A 2 -15.91 15.67 2.70
C LEU A 2 -15.31 15.13 1.39
N VAL A 3 -13.98 15.17 1.28
CA VAL A 3 -13.23 14.56 0.18
C VAL A 3 -12.33 13.48 0.76
N VAL A 4 -12.42 12.28 0.22
CA VAL A 4 -11.50 11.18 0.54
C VAL A 4 -10.62 10.95 -0.67
N THR A 5 -9.31 10.91 -0.44
CA THR A 5 -8.33 10.55 -1.46
C THR A 5 -7.56 9.32 -0.99
N GLU A 6 -7.21 8.46 -1.94
CA GLU A 6 -6.48 7.22 -1.68
C GLU A 6 -5.22 7.14 -2.55
N GLY A 7 -4.19 6.49 -2.03
CA GLY A 7 -2.94 6.30 -2.76
C GLY A 7 -1.83 5.79 -1.86
N ASN A 8 -0.84 5.14 -2.48
CA ASN A 8 0.27 4.52 -1.75
C ASN A 8 1.22 5.56 -1.15
N TYR A 9 1.41 6.70 -1.81
CA TYR A 9 2.52 7.62 -1.50
C TYR A 9 2.11 8.89 -0.76
N LEU A 10 0.88 8.96 -0.24
CA LEU A 10 0.35 10.17 0.43
C LEU A 10 1.21 10.59 1.65
N LEU A 11 1.93 9.63 2.24
CA LEU A 11 2.78 9.83 3.41
C LEU A 11 4.27 9.81 3.10
N VAL A 12 4.69 9.69 1.84
CA VAL A 12 6.12 9.75 1.48
C VAL A 12 6.60 11.20 1.59
N ASP A 13 7.73 11.44 2.25
CA ASP A 13 8.24 12.80 2.53
C ASP A 13 9.25 13.33 1.51
N SER A 14 9.45 12.60 0.41
CA SER A 14 10.46 12.89 -0.60
C SER A 14 9.88 12.95 -2.02
N GLY A 15 10.61 13.62 -2.90
CA GLY A 15 10.25 13.76 -4.30
C GLY A 15 8.91 14.49 -4.52
N PRO A 16 8.17 14.15 -5.59
CA PRO A 16 6.91 14.82 -5.93
C PRO A 16 5.81 14.71 -4.87
N TRP A 17 5.93 13.75 -3.94
CA TRP A 17 4.90 13.44 -2.95
C TRP A 17 5.11 14.15 -1.60
N ALA A 18 6.27 14.76 -1.39
CA ALA A 18 6.69 15.33 -0.11
C ALA A 18 5.66 16.29 0.52
N GLY A 19 4.97 17.07 -0.31
CA GLY A 19 3.98 18.06 0.12
C GLY A 19 2.59 17.51 0.44
N VAL A 20 2.26 16.27 0.06
CA VAL A 20 0.88 15.76 0.11
C VAL A 20 0.35 15.68 1.54
N ARG A 21 1.13 15.16 2.49
CA ARG A 21 0.68 15.04 3.90
C ARG A 21 0.18 16.36 4.49
N ALA A 22 0.79 17.49 4.11
CA ALA A 22 0.39 18.81 4.62
C ALA A 22 -0.95 19.32 4.04
N LEU A 23 -1.45 18.70 2.98
CA LEU A 23 -2.74 19.04 2.36
C LEU A 23 -3.91 18.25 2.95
N LEU A 24 -3.63 17.28 3.85
CA LEU A 24 -4.63 16.39 4.43
C LEU A 24 -4.95 16.83 5.87
N ASP A 25 -6.25 16.99 6.16
CA ASP A 25 -6.73 17.23 7.52
C ASP A 25 -6.52 15.99 8.42
N GLU A 26 -6.69 14.79 7.85
CA GLU A 26 -6.50 13.52 8.53
C GLU A 26 -5.97 12.46 7.55
N SER A 27 -5.12 11.56 8.04
CA SER A 27 -4.41 10.57 7.22
C SER A 27 -4.38 9.19 7.88
N TRP A 28 -4.83 8.19 7.14
CA TRP A 28 -5.02 6.83 7.66
C TRP A 28 -4.11 5.85 6.91
N TYR A 29 -3.40 5.01 7.65
CA TYR A 29 -2.60 3.93 7.09
C TYR A 29 -3.32 2.59 7.27
N CYS A 30 -3.60 1.90 6.18
CA CYS A 30 -4.19 0.57 6.18
C CYS A 30 -3.09 -0.49 6.34
N ALA A 31 -2.93 -1.02 7.55
CA ALA A 31 -1.97 -2.07 7.87
C ALA A 31 -2.59 -3.46 7.65
N LEU A 32 -2.21 -4.11 6.55
CA LEU A 32 -2.52 -5.51 6.25
C LEU A 32 -1.26 -6.37 6.49
N GLY A 33 -1.44 -7.60 6.98
CA GLY A 33 -0.33 -8.54 7.14
C GLY A 33 0.37 -8.86 5.83
N ASP A 34 1.71 -8.96 5.86
CA ASP A 34 2.54 -9.13 4.66
C ASP A 34 2.23 -10.41 3.89
N GLU A 35 2.06 -11.53 4.58
CA GLU A 35 1.72 -12.81 3.93
C GLU A 35 0.40 -12.70 3.16
N THR A 36 -0.60 -12.07 3.77
CA THR A 36 -1.90 -11.82 3.14
C THR A 36 -1.77 -10.87 1.95
N ARG A 37 -1.02 -9.77 2.10
CA ARG A 37 -0.75 -8.81 1.01
C ARG A 37 -0.08 -9.51 -0.17
N VAL A 38 0.99 -10.28 0.06
CA VAL A 38 1.72 -11.00 -0.98
C VAL A 38 0.82 -12.00 -1.69
N ALA A 39 0.06 -12.81 -0.93
CA ALA A 39 -0.87 -13.78 -1.51
C ALA A 39 -1.94 -13.09 -2.38
N ARG A 40 -2.56 -12.01 -1.90
CA ARG A 40 -3.57 -11.24 -2.64
C ARG A 40 -2.99 -10.59 -3.89
N LEU A 41 -1.76 -10.06 -3.84
CA LEU A 41 -1.09 -9.46 -5.01
C LEU A 41 -0.77 -10.49 -6.10
N ILE A 42 -0.23 -11.66 -5.72
CA ILE A 42 0.03 -12.75 -6.68
C ILE A 42 -1.29 -13.18 -7.34
N ALA A 43 -2.32 -13.46 -6.53
CA ALA A 43 -3.63 -13.87 -7.05
C ALA A 43 -4.21 -12.83 -8.02
N ARG A 44 -4.09 -11.54 -7.69
CA ARG A 44 -4.54 -10.44 -8.55
C ARG A 44 -3.78 -10.39 -9.88
N HIS A 45 -2.45 -10.52 -9.85
CA HIS A 45 -1.62 -10.53 -11.06
C HIS A 45 -1.97 -11.71 -11.98
N VAL A 46 -2.18 -12.91 -11.40
CA VAL A 46 -2.64 -14.10 -12.14
C VAL A 46 -4.03 -13.88 -12.75
N ALA A 47 -4.96 -13.29 -11.98
CA ALA A 47 -6.29 -12.96 -12.47
C ALA A 47 -6.26 -11.96 -13.66
N TYR A 48 -5.24 -11.09 -13.72
CA TYR A 48 -4.98 -10.20 -14.85
C TYR A 48 -4.13 -10.83 -15.98
N GLY A 49 -3.99 -12.16 -15.98
CA GLY A 49 -3.40 -12.92 -17.09
C GLY A 49 -1.89 -13.10 -17.04
N ARG A 50 -1.22 -12.77 -15.93
CA ARG A 50 0.21 -13.08 -15.75
C ARG A 50 0.40 -14.57 -15.43
N SER A 51 1.54 -15.12 -15.83
CA SER A 51 1.96 -16.42 -15.35
C SER A 51 2.19 -16.37 -13.82
N PRO A 52 2.04 -17.50 -13.09
CA PRO A 52 2.32 -17.54 -11.66
C PRO A 52 3.74 -17.08 -11.30
N GLU A 53 4.74 -17.42 -12.12
CA GLU A 53 6.14 -17.02 -11.94
C GLU A 53 6.31 -15.50 -12.11
N ASP A 54 5.75 -14.92 -13.18
CA ASP A 54 5.79 -13.46 -13.39
C ASP A 54 5.06 -12.70 -12.27
N ALA A 55 3.93 -13.24 -11.80
CA ALA A 55 3.15 -12.68 -10.71
C ALA A 55 3.96 -12.66 -9.39
N GLN A 56 4.66 -13.75 -9.08
CA GLN A 56 5.58 -13.82 -7.94
C GLN A 56 6.75 -12.84 -8.10
N GLY A 57 7.40 -12.83 -9.26
CA GLY A 57 8.53 -11.93 -9.53
C GLY A 57 8.16 -10.45 -9.44
N ARG A 58 6.96 -10.06 -9.92
CA ARG A 58 6.42 -8.70 -9.75
C ARG A 58 6.16 -8.36 -8.30
N THR A 59 5.47 -9.27 -7.59
CA THR A 59 5.05 -9.07 -6.20
C THR A 59 6.25 -8.92 -5.27
N LEU A 60 7.22 -9.84 -5.35
CA LEU A 60 8.45 -9.82 -4.54
C LEU A 60 9.49 -8.81 -5.05
N GLY A 61 9.26 -8.24 -6.22
CA GLY A 61 10.13 -7.25 -6.86
C GLY A 61 9.65 -5.82 -6.64
N SER A 62 9.01 -5.24 -7.65
CA SER A 62 8.61 -3.83 -7.62
C SER A 62 7.56 -3.53 -6.56
N ASP A 63 6.59 -4.43 -6.39
CA ASP A 63 5.48 -4.18 -5.46
C ASP A 63 5.99 -4.22 -4.01
N GLU A 64 6.90 -5.14 -3.70
CA GLU A 64 7.57 -5.22 -2.40
C GLU A 64 8.46 -4.00 -2.11
N ARG A 65 9.22 -3.49 -3.09
CA ARG A 65 9.99 -2.25 -2.90
C ARG A 65 9.07 -1.06 -2.59
N ASN A 66 7.93 -0.97 -3.26
CA ASN A 66 6.94 0.05 -2.99
C ASN A 66 6.31 -0.14 -1.60
N ALA A 67 5.98 -1.38 -1.22
CA ALA A 67 5.42 -1.68 0.10
C ALA A 67 6.35 -1.24 1.23
N ARG A 68 7.65 -1.56 1.12
CA ARG A 68 8.67 -1.14 2.11
C ARG A 68 8.84 0.37 2.19
N LEU A 69 8.82 1.06 1.05
CA LEU A 69 8.87 2.52 1.02
C LEU A 69 7.67 3.10 1.77
N VAL A 70 6.48 2.60 1.49
CA VAL A 70 5.23 3.06 2.10
C VAL A 70 5.18 2.75 3.60
N GLU A 71 5.58 1.55 4.00
CA GLU A 71 5.64 1.12 5.40
C GLU A 71 6.62 1.96 6.23
N ALA A 72 7.79 2.32 5.69
CA ALA A 72 8.76 3.17 6.38
C ALA A 72 8.16 4.54 6.80
N HIS A 73 7.14 5.01 6.07
CA HIS A 73 6.46 6.28 6.32
C HIS A 73 5.15 6.14 7.10
N ARG A 74 4.77 4.92 7.51
CA ARG A 74 3.56 4.64 8.30
C ARG A 74 3.43 5.53 9.53
N HIS A 75 4.56 5.88 10.16
CA HIS A 75 4.61 6.71 11.37
C HIS A 75 4.08 8.14 11.17
N ARG A 76 3.88 8.59 9.91
CA ARG A 76 3.32 9.91 9.57
C ARG A 76 1.80 9.91 9.46
N ALA A 77 1.15 8.75 9.57
CA ALA A 77 -0.29 8.64 9.62
C ALA A 77 -0.83 9.07 10.99
N ASP A 78 -2.01 9.67 11.02
CA ASP A 78 -2.70 10.01 12.26
C ASP A 78 -3.31 8.75 12.89
N ILE A 79 -3.81 7.84 12.04
CA ILE A 79 -4.42 6.58 12.46
C ILE A 79 -3.81 5.44 11.66
N VAL A 80 -3.54 4.33 12.35
CA VAL A 80 -3.24 3.05 11.70
C VAL A 80 -4.40 2.09 11.91
N VAL A 81 -5.07 1.74 10.82
CA VAL A 81 -6.15 0.75 10.81
C VAL A 81 -5.53 -0.61 10.52
N ARG A 82 -5.60 -1.54 11.47
CA ARG A 82 -5.19 -2.94 11.23
C ARG A 82 -6.33 -3.67 10.56
N LEU A 83 -6.05 -4.27 9.41
CA LEU A 83 -7.02 -5.04 8.65
C LEU A 83 -6.84 -6.52 8.92
N ASP A 84 -7.94 -7.19 9.24
CA ASP A 84 -7.94 -8.62 9.43
C ASP A 84 -7.93 -9.34 8.07
N ALA A 85 -7.11 -10.38 7.96
CA ALA A 85 -6.97 -11.15 6.72
C ALA A 85 -8.27 -11.88 6.30
N ASN A 86 -9.21 -12.02 7.23
CA ASN A 86 -10.46 -12.75 7.09
C ASN A 86 -11.66 -11.87 6.73
N GLU A 87 -11.50 -10.54 6.63
CA GLU A 87 -12.57 -9.70 6.11
C GLU A 87 -12.59 -9.75 4.56
N PRO A 88 -13.78 -10.00 3.97
CA PRO A 88 -13.97 -10.15 2.53
C PRO A 88 -13.68 -8.87 1.74
#